data_AF-A0A2D5EPY5-F1
#
_entry.id   AF-A0A2D5EPY5-F1
#
_cell.length_a   1.000
_cell.length_b   1.000
_cell.length_c   1.000
_cell.angle_alpha   90.00
_cell.angle_beta   90.00
_cell.angle_gamma   90.00
#
_symmetry.space_group_name_H-M   'P 1'
#
loop_
_entity.id
_entity.type
_entity.pdbx_description
1 polymer ?
#
loop_
_entity_poly.entity_id
_entity_poly.type
_entity_poly.pdbx_seq_one_letter_code
_entity_poly.pdbx_strand_id
1 'polypeptide(L)'
;MSANDFCGADLAGTCVVDEPTACTREYVPVCGCDGVTYSNDCERRAAHVALDHAGTCEGAGAGEGELCGGIAGFVCADGLVCDMSANEFCGADLAGTCVVDEPTFCTALYDPVCGCDGRTYSNDCWRRAAYVPLDHVGACER
;
A
#
# COMPACT_ATOMS: atom_id res chain seq x y z
N MET A 1 -4.90 -21.64 -2.68
CA MET A 1 -6.19 -21.06 -3.11
C MET A 1 -6.19 -19.63 -2.58
N SER A 2 -5.64 -18.69 -3.34
CA SER A 2 -5.90 -17.27 -3.12
C SER A 2 -6.94 -16.87 -4.15
N ALA A 3 -8.08 -16.38 -3.65
CA ALA A 3 -9.12 -15.77 -4.45
C ALA A 3 -8.65 -14.34 -4.79
N ASN A 4 -8.79 -13.97 -6.07
CA ASN A 4 -8.46 -12.67 -6.69
C ASN A 4 -7.18 -12.64 -7.52
N ASP A 5 -6.99 -13.63 -8.40
CA ASP A 5 -6.09 -13.51 -9.54
C ASP A 5 -6.95 -13.15 -10.76
N PHE A 6 -7.20 -11.85 -10.97
CA PHE A 6 -8.03 -11.33 -12.08
C PHE A 6 -7.34 -11.42 -13.45
N CYS A 7 -6.15 -12.02 -13.51
CA CYS A 7 -5.34 -12.17 -14.72
C CYS A 7 -4.98 -13.64 -15.07
N GLY A 8 -5.91 -14.56 -14.81
CA GLY A 8 -5.76 -15.99 -15.12
C GLY A 8 -6.11 -16.40 -16.56
N ALA A 9 -5.76 -17.63 -16.94
CA ALA A 9 -6.08 -18.19 -18.27
C ALA A 9 -7.58 -18.46 -18.51
N ASP A 10 -8.41 -18.39 -17.47
CA ASP A 10 -9.85 -18.67 -17.49
C ASP A 10 -10.72 -17.40 -17.38
N LEU A 11 -10.21 -16.24 -17.82
CA LEU A 11 -10.97 -14.99 -17.76
C LEU A 11 -12.19 -15.03 -18.67
N ALA A 12 -13.37 -15.04 -18.05
CA ALA A 12 -14.63 -14.84 -18.73
C ALA A 12 -14.95 -13.34 -18.79
N GLY A 13 -15.25 -12.84 -19.99
CA GLY A 13 -15.69 -11.47 -20.23
C GLY A 13 -16.88 -11.44 -21.20
N THR A 14 -17.55 -10.30 -21.28
CA THR A 14 -18.62 -10.07 -22.27
C THR A 14 -18.03 -9.52 -23.55
N CYS A 15 -18.38 -10.10 -24.70
CA CYS A 15 -18.10 -9.48 -25.99
C CYS A 15 -18.87 -8.16 -26.10
N VAL A 16 -18.15 -7.05 -26.20
CA VAL A 16 -18.74 -5.73 -26.48
C VAL A 16 -18.44 -5.34 -27.92
N VAL A 17 -19.40 -4.71 -28.59
CA VAL A 17 -19.30 -4.26 -29.99
C VAL A 17 -18.66 -2.89 -30.14
N ASP A 18 -18.33 -2.23 -29.04
CA ASP A 18 -17.85 -0.84 -29.02
C ASP A 18 -16.34 -0.82 -28.80
N GLU A 19 -15.58 -0.92 -29.90
CA GLU A 19 -14.15 -0.64 -29.89
C GLU A 19 -13.96 0.89 -29.83
N PRO A 20 -13.27 1.43 -28.81
CA PRO A 20 -13.14 2.87 -28.66
C PRO A 20 -12.41 3.48 -29.86
N THR A 21 -13.11 4.26 -30.68
CA THR A 21 -12.50 4.99 -31.80
C THR A 21 -11.75 6.24 -31.36
N ALA A 22 -12.05 6.75 -30.17
CA ALA A 22 -11.34 7.84 -29.51
C ALA A 22 -11.49 7.72 -27.99
N CYS A 23 -10.42 8.08 -27.26
CA CYS A 23 -10.43 8.16 -25.80
C CYS A 23 -10.29 9.61 -25.33
N THR A 24 -10.95 9.92 -24.21
CA THR A 24 -10.74 11.16 -23.47
C THR A 24 -9.36 11.12 -22.82
N ARG A 25 -8.80 12.31 -22.52
CA ARG A 25 -7.51 12.43 -21.79
C ARG A 25 -7.70 12.57 -20.28
N GLU A 26 -8.79 12.03 -19.72
CA GLU A 26 -8.93 12.01 -18.26
C GLU A 26 -7.94 11.00 -17.68
N TYR A 27 -7.39 11.33 -16.53
CA TYR A 27 -6.45 10.46 -15.83
C TYR A 27 -7.17 9.78 -14.67
N VAL A 28 -7.60 8.54 -14.92
CA VAL A 28 -8.23 7.64 -13.96
C VAL A 28 -7.60 6.26 -14.20
N PRO A 29 -6.37 6.04 -13.69
CA PRO A 29 -5.52 4.95 -14.16
C PRO A 29 -6.10 3.57 -13.85
N VAL A 30 -5.78 2.60 -14.71
CA VAL A 30 -6.10 1.18 -14.53
C VAL A 30 -4.90 0.32 -14.86
N CYS A 31 -4.77 -0.83 -14.19
CA CYS A 31 -3.77 -1.84 -14.51
C CYS A 31 -4.35 -2.88 -15.45
N GLY A 32 -3.64 -3.17 -16.53
CA GLY A 32 -3.96 -4.28 -17.42
C GLY A 32 -3.31 -5.59 -16.96
N CYS A 33 -3.87 -6.72 -17.38
CA CYS A 33 -3.26 -8.04 -17.15
C CYS A 33 -1.92 -8.26 -17.87
N ASP A 34 -1.48 -7.30 -18.68
CA ASP A 34 -0.14 -7.21 -19.25
C ASP A 34 0.87 -6.50 -18.32
N GLY A 35 0.44 -6.06 -17.13
CA GLY A 35 1.25 -5.32 -16.17
C GLY A 35 1.50 -3.86 -16.59
N VAL A 36 0.74 -3.32 -17.54
CA VAL A 36 0.87 -1.94 -18.01
C VAL A 36 -0.20 -1.05 -17.39
N THR A 37 0.23 0.09 -16.84
CA THR A 37 -0.67 1.15 -16.39
C THR A 37 -1.19 1.93 -17.59
N TYR A 38 -2.51 1.96 -17.77
CA TYR A 38 -3.19 2.77 -18.78
C TYR A 38 -3.75 4.04 -18.13
N SER A 39 -3.76 5.17 -18.85
CA SER A 39 -4.22 6.47 -18.30
C SER A 39 -5.69 6.45 -17.89
N ASN A 40 -6.48 5.61 -18.57
CA ASN A 40 -7.89 5.32 -18.26
C ASN A 40 -8.35 3.98 -18.87
N ASP A 41 -9.55 3.53 -18.48
CA ASP A 41 -10.15 2.27 -18.95
C ASP A 41 -10.39 2.25 -20.48
N CYS A 42 -10.64 3.41 -21.10
CA CYS A 42 -10.82 3.50 -22.55
C CYS A 42 -9.51 3.12 -23.28
N GLU A 43 -8.38 3.67 -22.85
CA GLU A 43 -7.07 3.37 -23.45
C GLU A 43 -6.70 1.88 -23.30
N ARG A 44 -6.99 1.26 -22.16
CA ARG A 44 -6.77 -0.19 -21.97
C ARG A 44 -7.62 -1.04 -22.92
N ARG A 45 -8.91 -0.71 -23.07
CA ARG A 45 -9.81 -1.43 -24.00
C ARG A 45 -9.37 -1.27 -25.45
N ALA A 46 -8.91 -0.08 -25.84
CA ALA A 46 -8.37 0.15 -27.18
C ALA A 46 -7.09 -0.67 -27.46
N ALA A 47 -6.33 -1.02 -26.40
CA ALA A 47 -5.22 -1.95 -26.47
C ALA A 47 -5.62 -3.43 -26.42
N HIS A 48 -6.92 -3.74 -26.26
CA HIS A 48 -7.47 -5.10 -26.14
C HIS A 48 -6.91 -5.89 -24.95
N VAL A 49 -6.62 -5.20 -23.85
CA VAL A 49 -6.08 -5.80 -22.62
C VAL A 49 -7.18 -5.93 -21.56
N ALA A 50 -7.22 -7.07 -20.87
CA ALA A 50 -8.14 -7.30 -19.76
C ALA A 50 -7.78 -6.43 -18.55
N LEU A 51 -8.79 -5.96 -17.80
CA LEU A 51 -8.58 -5.25 -16.55
C LEU A 51 -8.03 -6.22 -15.51
N ASP A 52 -6.91 -5.87 -14.89
CA ASP A 52 -6.47 -6.52 -13.66
C ASP A 52 -7.21 -5.88 -12.46
N HIS A 53 -6.85 -4.63 -12.17
CA HIS A 53 -7.47 -3.83 -11.11
C HIS A 53 -7.50 -2.34 -11.47
N ALA A 54 -8.33 -1.57 -10.77
CA ALA A 54 -8.32 -0.10 -10.87
C ALA A 54 -7.07 0.47 -10.17
N GLY A 55 -6.57 1.62 -10.65
CA GLY A 55 -5.30 2.19 -10.20
C GLY A 55 -4.13 1.83 -11.12
N THR A 56 -2.93 2.32 -10.83
CA THR A 56 -1.72 1.97 -11.60
C THR A 56 -1.27 0.54 -11.25
N CYS A 57 -0.56 -0.15 -12.14
CA CYS A 57 0.01 -1.48 -11.83
C CYS A 57 1.03 -1.44 -10.68
N GLU A 58 1.64 -0.27 -10.45
CA GLU A 58 2.56 -0.02 -9.34
C GLU A 58 1.81 0.24 -8.02
N GLY A 59 0.50 0.50 -8.10
CA GLY A 59 -0.41 0.71 -6.98
C GLY A 59 -1.12 -0.56 -6.48
N ALA A 60 -0.77 -1.74 -7.02
CA ALA A 60 -1.12 -3.06 -6.47
C ALA A 60 -0.33 -3.36 -5.18
N GLY A 61 -0.09 -2.35 -4.36
CA GLY A 61 0.54 -2.55 -3.07
C GLY A 61 -0.34 -3.42 -2.17
N ALA A 62 0.26 -3.93 -1.11
CA ALA A 62 -0.42 -4.65 -0.05
C ALA A 62 -1.63 -3.84 0.45
N GLY A 63 -2.80 -4.48 0.46
CA GLY A 63 -4.04 -3.94 0.98
C GLY A 63 -4.04 -3.81 2.50
N GLU A 64 -5.10 -3.23 3.06
CA GLU A 64 -5.21 -3.03 4.51
C GLU A 64 -5.08 -4.38 5.25
N GLY A 65 -4.19 -4.42 6.24
CA GLY A 65 -3.88 -5.64 7.00
C GLY A 65 -2.85 -6.57 6.36
N GLU A 66 -2.39 -6.29 5.14
CA GLU A 66 -1.37 -7.09 4.46
C GLU A 66 0.05 -6.63 4.80
N LEU A 67 1.02 -7.51 4.50
CA LEU A 67 2.43 -7.28 4.84
C LEU A 67 3.07 -6.24 3.91
N CYS A 68 3.82 -5.32 4.49
CA CYS A 68 4.63 -4.33 3.78
C CYS A 68 6.08 -4.32 4.28
N GLY A 69 6.97 -3.60 3.61
CA GLY A 69 8.40 -3.54 3.93
C GLY A 69 9.11 -4.88 3.73
N GLY A 70 10.00 -5.19 4.65
CA GLY A 70 10.81 -6.41 4.64
C GLY A 70 11.93 -6.37 3.59
N ILE A 71 12.74 -7.43 3.55
CA ILE A 71 13.80 -7.63 2.54
C ILE A 71 13.24 -7.65 1.10
N ALA A 72 11.96 -8.01 0.95
CA ALA A 72 11.26 -8.04 -0.33
C ALA A 72 10.74 -6.66 -0.77
N GLY A 73 10.73 -5.66 0.13
CA GLY A 73 10.33 -4.29 -0.20
C GLY A 73 8.86 -4.14 -0.60
N PHE A 74 7.95 -4.88 0.03
CA PHE A 74 6.52 -4.79 -0.28
C PHE A 74 5.99 -3.38 0.05
N VAL A 75 5.34 -2.74 -0.92
CA VAL A 75 4.75 -1.40 -0.73
C VAL A 75 3.26 -1.54 -0.42
N CYS A 76 2.68 -0.58 0.30
CA CYS A 76 1.24 -0.53 0.53
C CYS A 76 0.50 0.07 -0.66
N ALA A 77 -0.76 -0.33 -0.84
CA ALA A 77 -1.63 0.30 -1.84
C ALA A 77 -1.84 1.79 -1.55
N ASP A 78 -2.31 2.53 -2.56
CA ASP A 78 -2.57 3.97 -2.44
C ASP A 78 -3.51 4.27 -1.25
N GLY A 79 -3.11 5.23 -0.41
CA GLY A 79 -3.86 5.64 0.77
C GLY A 79 -3.60 4.81 2.04
N LEU A 80 -2.67 3.86 1.98
CA LEU A 80 -2.21 3.09 3.14
C LEU A 80 -0.75 3.42 3.47
N VAL A 81 -0.42 3.36 4.76
CA VAL A 81 0.94 3.53 5.29
C VAL A 81 1.45 2.21 5.85
N CYS A 82 2.75 1.97 5.68
CA CYS A 82 3.38 0.77 6.22
C CYS A 82 3.66 0.94 7.72
N ASP A 83 2.80 0.38 8.55
CA ASP A 83 2.95 0.41 10.00
C ASP A 83 3.97 -0.65 10.47
N MET A 84 5.18 -0.18 10.81
CA MET A 84 6.28 -1.01 11.31
C MET A 84 6.27 -1.17 12.84
N SER A 85 5.15 -0.86 13.51
CA SER A 85 5.05 -0.86 14.98
C SER A 85 4.98 -2.25 15.61
N ALA A 86 4.72 -3.30 14.82
CA ALA A 86 4.71 -4.68 15.31
C ALA A 86 6.11 -5.25 15.60
N ASN A 87 7.17 -4.56 15.17
CA ASN A 87 8.53 -5.03 15.37
C ASN A 87 9.08 -4.40 16.64
N GLU A 88 9.28 -5.17 17.70
CA GLU A 88 10.08 -4.76 18.87
C GLU A 88 11.58 -4.91 18.58
N PHE A 89 12.04 -4.47 17.40
CA PHE A 89 13.45 -4.50 17.01
C PHE A 89 13.73 -3.58 15.81
N CYS A 90 14.92 -3.01 15.76
CA CYS A 90 15.38 -2.16 14.65
C CYS A 90 16.20 -2.94 13.62
N GLY A 91 15.79 -2.89 12.35
CA GLY A 91 16.49 -3.53 11.25
C GLY A 91 16.34 -2.80 9.93
N ALA A 92 17.23 -3.09 8.97
CA ALA A 92 17.10 -2.58 7.60
C ALA A 92 15.92 -3.25 6.85
N ASP A 93 15.56 -4.47 7.25
CA ASP A 93 14.56 -5.31 6.60
C ASP A 93 13.26 -5.39 7.40
N LEU A 94 12.86 -4.30 8.06
CA LEU A 94 11.64 -4.29 8.88
C LEU A 94 10.40 -4.44 8.00
N ALA A 95 9.56 -5.42 8.36
CA ALA A 95 8.26 -5.64 7.72
C ALA A 95 7.14 -5.10 8.61
N GLY A 96 6.14 -4.49 8.02
CA GLY A 96 5.00 -3.92 8.73
C GLY A 96 3.68 -4.48 8.23
N THR A 97 2.61 -3.81 8.62
CA THR A 97 1.26 -4.03 8.11
C THR A 97 0.73 -2.75 7.48
N CYS A 98 0.08 -2.85 6.33
CA CYS A 98 -0.55 -1.69 5.71
C CYS A 98 -1.79 -1.28 6.50
N VAL A 99 -1.84 -0.01 6.92
CA VAL A 99 -2.95 0.55 7.68
C VAL A 99 -3.35 1.90 7.10
N VAL A 100 -4.59 2.33 7.37
CA VAL A 100 -5.09 3.67 7.00
C VAL A 100 -4.49 4.78 7.88
N ASP A 101 -3.83 4.40 8.98
CA ASP A 101 -3.52 5.27 10.11
C ASP A 101 -2.33 6.22 9.84
N GLU A 102 -2.62 7.35 9.21
CA GLU A 102 -1.83 8.58 9.39
C GLU A 102 -2.40 9.34 10.60
N PRO A 103 -1.72 9.36 11.77
CA PRO A 103 -2.28 9.99 12.96
C PRO A 103 -2.34 11.52 12.78
N THR A 104 -3.52 12.04 12.43
CA THR A 104 -3.73 13.48 12.23
C THR A 104 -3.76 14.27 13.54
N PHE A 105 -4.01 13.59 14.67
CA PHE A 105 -3.96 14.16 16.00
C PHE A 105 -3.51 13.12 17.01
N CYS A 106 -2.60 13.50 17.91
CA CYS A 106 -2.17 12.66 19.01
C CYS A 106 -2.60 13.27 20.34
N THR A 107 -3.05 12.42 21.25
CA THR A 107 -3.44 12.87 22.60
C THR A 107 -2.20 13.13 23.46
N ALA A 108 -2.39 13.86 24.57
CA ALA A 108 -1.37 14.07 25.59
C ALA A 108 -1.25 12.88 26.56
N LEU A 109 -1.82 11.70 26.22
CA LEU A 109 -1.65 10.48 27.01
C LEU A 109 -0.16 10.14 27.06
N TYR A 110 0.35 9.86 28.26
CA TYR A 110 1.75 9.47 28.44
C TYR A 110 1.84 7.95 28.60
N ASP A 111 2.34 7.28 27.57
CA ASP A 111 2.57 5.84 27.49
C ASP A 111 3.81 5.60 26.60
N PRO A 112 5.01 5.83 27.14
CA PRO A 112 6.20 6.11 26.32
C PRO A 112 6.67 4.89 25.53
N VAL A 113 7.25 5.16 24.36
CA VAL A 113 7.88 4.16 23.49
C VAL A 113 9.24 4.65 23.01
N CYS A 114 10.16 3.72 22.73
CA CYS A 114 11.44 4.01 22.11
C CYS A 114 11.34 3.77 20.60
N GLY A 115 11.78 4.75 19.81
CA GLY A 115 11.88 4.62 18.36
C GLY A 115 13.26 4.11 17.94
N CYS A 116 13.34 3.54 16.74
CA CYS A 116 14.61 3.11 16.15
C CYS A 116 15.60 4.24 15.85
N ASP A 117 15.19 5.50 16.01
CA ASP A 117 16.04 6.67 16.00
C ASP A 117 16.67 6.99 17.37
N GLY A 118 16.45 6.14 18.37
CA GLY A 118 16.93 6.30 19.75
C GLY A 118 16.19 7.39 20.53
N ARG A 119 15.04 7.88 20.04
CA ARG A 119 14.25 8.91 20.71
C ARG A 119 13.09 8.29 21.46
N THR A 120 12.87 8.78 22.68
CA THR A 120 11.66 8.46 23.44
C THR A 120 10.52 9.36 22.98
N TYR A 121 9.42 8.74 22.59
CA TYR A 121 8.16 9.41 22.26
C TYR A 121 7.21 9.32 23.44
N SER A 122 6.39 10.35 23.65
CA SER A 122 5.44 10.42 24.78
C SER A 122 4.34 9.36 24.69
N ASN A 123 3.97 8.95 23.48
CA ASN A 123 3.17 7.76 23.20
C ASN A 123 3.42 7.26 21.77
N ASP A 124 2.87 6.08 21.48
CA ASP A 124 2.96 5.41 20.19
C ASP A 124 2.44 6.27 19.01
N CYS A 125 1.37 7.05 19.22
CA CYS A 125 0.84 7.97 18.21
C CYS A 125 1.91 9.00 17.80
N TRP A 126 2.60 9.62 18.77
CA TRP A 126 3.64 10.60 18.47
C TRP A 126 4.85 9.99 17.75
N ARG A 127 5.14 8.70 17.96
CA ARG A 127 6.18 7.97 17.20
C ARG A 127 5.74 7.74 15.75
N ARG A 128 4.53 7.24 15.54
CA ARG A 128 3.97 7.00 14.19
C ARG A 128 3.82 8.28 13.39
N ALA A 129 3.40 9.38 14.01
CA ALA A 129 3.36 10.70 13.38
C ALA A 129 4.74 11.23 12.95
N ALA A 130 5.82 10.71 13.55
CA ALA A 130 7.19 11.01 13.14
C ALA A 130 7.75 10.01 12.11
N TYR A 131 6.95 9.02 11.68
CA TYR A 131 7.35 7.95 10.76
C TYR A 131 8.56 7.14 11.24
N VAL A 132 8.64 6.89 12.55
CA VAL A 132 9.74 6.13 13.17
C VAL A 132 9.27 4.73 13.58
N PRO A 133 9.96 3.64 13.17
CA PRO A 133 9.66 2.30 13.64
C PRO A 133 9.79 2.15 15.15
N LEU A 134 8.97 1.30 15.75
CA LEU A 134 9.11 0.94 17.16
C LEU A 134 10.43 0.18 17.36
N ASP A 135 11.17 0.53 18.40
CA ASP A 135 12.25 -0.32 18.91
C ASP A 135 11.71 -1.19 20.04
N HIS A 136 11.18 -0.59 21.10
CA HIS A 136 10.53 -1.32 22.18
C HIS A 136 9.54 -0.44 22.94
N VAL A 137 8.58 -1.07 23.62
CA VAL A 137 7.68 -0.39 24.55
C VAL A 137 8.47 0.15 25.74
N GLY A 138 8.14 1.35 26.22
CA GLY A 138 8.87 2.06 27.26
C GLY A 138 9.82 3.13 26.72
N ALA A 139 10.33 3.98 27.61
CA ALA A 139 11.33 4.98 27.24
C ALA A 139 12.69 4.33 26.91
N CYS A 140 13.46 4.95 26.02
CA CYS A 140 14.80 4.46 25.67
C CYS A 140 15.72 4.42 26.89
N GLU A 141 16.48 3.33 27.02
CA GLU A 141 17.56 3.21 27.98
C GLU A 141 18.80 3.88 27.36
N ARG A 142 19.33 4.91 28.01
CA ARG A 142 20.40 5.78 27.47
C ARG A 142 21.65 5.03 27.00
#